data_AF-A0A9P8SXT4-F1
#
_entry.id   AF-A0A9P8SXT4-F1
#
_cell.length_a   1.000
_cell.length_b   1.000
_cell.length_c   1.000
_cell.angle_alpha   90.00
_cell.angle_beta   90.00
_cell.angle_gamma   90.00
#
_symmetry.space_group_name_H-M   'P 1'
#
loop_
_entity.id
_entity.type
_entity.pdbx_description
1 polymer ?
#
loop_
_entity_poly.entity_id
_entity_poly.type
_entity_poly.pdbx_seq_one_letter_code
_entity_poly.pdbx_strand_id
1 'polypeptide(L)'
;MIIPGRALLTRSIIRNVQNPALQVQPCGVDLTLKRILTWTSPGIIDLDNQRRQTASTNEIPFLAPSTTIPEERFLDLPQGSYLVEFNETVPSLWT
;
A
#
# COMPACT_ATOMS: atom_id res chain seq x y z
N MET A 1 8.89 -22.50 2.93
CA MET A 1 10.17 -21.84 2.54
C MET A 1 9.88 -20.35 2.38
N ILE A 2 10.67 -19.47 3.01
CA ILE A 2 10.56 -18.01 2.86
C ILE A 2 11.57 -17.55 1.80
N ILE A 3 11.17 -16.63 0.91
CA ILE A 3 12.04 -16.12 -0.16
C ILE A 3 12.86 -14.93 0.39
N PRO A 4 14.19 -14.92 0.25
CA PRO A 4 15.01 -13.78 0.68
C PRO A 4 14.63 -12.48 -0.05
N GLY A 5 14.68 -11.34 0.65
CA GLY A 5 14.33 -10.04 0.07
C GLY A 5 15.11 -9.70 -1.20
N ARG A 6 16.43 -9.98 -1.19
CA ARG A 6 17.29 -9.83 -2.38
C ARG A 6 16.75 -10.59 -3.60
N ALA A 7 16.22 -11.79 -3.40
CA ALA A 7 15.74 -12.63 -4.48
C ALA A 7 14.42 -12.10 -5.05
N LEU A 8 13.60 -11.43 -4.23
CA LEU A 8 12.37 -10.76 -4.69
C LEU A 8 12.69 -9.62 -5.66
N LEU A 9 13.71 -8.81 -5.36
CA LEU A 9 14.14 -7.71 -6.22
C LEU A 9 14.83 -8.21 -7.49
N THR A 10 15.80 -9.13 -7.37
CA THR A 10 16.53 -9.66 -8.53
C THR A 10 15.59 -10.33 -9.54
N ARG A 11 14.53 -10.99 -9.05
CA ARG A 11 13.51 -11.63 -9.90
C ARG A 11 12.39 -10.69 -10.34
N SER A 12 12.45 -9.40 -9.99
CA SER A 12 11.43 -8.39 -10.29
C SER A 12 10.01 -8.79 -9.84
N ILE A 13 9.93 -9.52 -8.73
CA ILE A 13 8.65 -9.94 -8.10
C ILE A 13 8.02 -8.74 -7.38
N ILE A 14 8.84 -7.82 -6.87
CA ILE A 14 8.40 -6.53 -6.31
C ILE A 14 9.08 -5.42 -7.11
N ARG A 15 8.31 -4.41 -7.51
CA ARG A 15 8.77 -3.23 -8.27
C ARG A 15 8.47 -1.94 -7.49
N ASN A 16 9.05 -0.83 -7.93
CA ASN A 16 8.90 0.50 -7.32
C ASN A 16 9.37 0.58 -5.85
N VAL A 17 10.40 -0.19 -5.50
CA VAL A 17 11.08 -0.07 -4.20
C VAL A 17 11.79 1.29 -4.16
N GLN A 18 11.47 2.11 -3.15
CA GLN A 18 11.95 3.49 -3.06
C GLN A 18 13.42 3.58 -2.63
N ASN A 19 13.81 2.77 -1.63
CA ASN A 19 15.17 2.68 -1.12
C ASN A 19 15.53 1.22 -0.79
N PRO A 20 16.13 0.48 -1.75
CA PRO A 20 16.49 -0.92 -1.54
C PRO A 20 17.46 -1.16 -0.37
N ALA A 21 18.32 -0.19 -0.05
CA ALA A 21 19.28 -0.35 1.06
C ALA A 21 18.61 -0.39 2.44
N LEU A 22 17.44 0.26 2.58
CA LEU A 22 16.67 0.27 3.82
C LEU A 22 15.55 -0.78 3.81
N GLN A 23 14.90 -0.99 2.66
CA GLN A 23 13.71 -1.84 2.57
C GLN A 23 14.02 -3.33 2.43
N VAL A 24 15.18 -3.71 1.89
CA VAL A 24 15.51 -5.13 1.68
C VAL A 24 15.96 -5.78 2.98
N GLN A 25 15.18 -6.75 3.44
CA GLN A 25 15.47 -7.53 4.64
C GLN A 25 15.96 -8.96 4.29
N PRO A 26 16.58 -9.70 5.24
CA PRO A 26 17.07 -11.05 4.99
C PRO A 26 16.01 -12.00 4.42
N CYS A 27 14.75 -11.84 4.82
CA CYS A 27 13.64 -12.72 4.48
C CYS A 27 12.37 -11.97 4.02
N GLY A 28 12.51 -10.71 3.57
CA GLY A 28 11.37 -9.89 3.16
C GLY A 28 11.79 -8.55 2.55
N VAL A 29 10.80 -7.73 2.21
CA VAL A 29 10.99 -6.35 1.75
C VAL A 29 9.95 -5.50 2.46
N ASP A 30 10.37 -4.45 3.14
CA ASP A 30 9.47 -3.48 3.77
C ASP A 30 8.80 -2.63 2.69
N LEU A 31 7.50 -2.35 2.83
CA LEU A 31 6.75 -1.54 1.89
C LEU A 31 6.61 -0.10 2.40
N THR A 32 6.47 0.85 1.49
CA THR A 32 6.33 2.26 1.83
C THR A 32 4.92 2.75 1.55
N LEU A 33 4.39 3.54 2.48
CA LEU A 33 3.05 4.12 2.38
C LEU A 33 2.96 5.04 1.16
N LYS A 34 1.94 4.84 0.32
CA LYS A 34 1.60 5.74 -0.79
C LYS A 34 0.45 6.66 -0.40
N ARG A 35 -0.67 6.08 0.04
CA ARG A 35 -1.87 6.81 0.45
C ARG A 35 -2.79 5.96 1.32
N ILE A 36 -3.71 6.64 1.99
CA ILE A 36 -4.73 6.05 2.87
C ILE A 36 -6.09 6.46 2.32
N LEU A 37 -7.03 5.53 2.25
CA LEU A 37 -8.37 5.76 1.73
C LEU A 37 -9.44 5.27 2.71
N THR A 38 -10.62 5.91 2.65
CA THR A 38 -11.86 5.44 3.30
C THR A 38 -12.82 4.89 2.26
N TRP A 39 -13.63 3.90 2.65
CA TRP A 39 -14.73 3.42 1.80
C TRP A 39 -15.93 4.36 1.89
N THR A 40 -16.51 4.69 0.73
CA THR A 40 -17.69 5.57 0.61
C THR A 40 -18.94 4.82 0.15
N SER A 41 -18.80 3.55 -0.22
CA SER A 41 -19.92 2.67 -0.59
C SER A 41 -19.71 1.26 -0.04
N PRO A 42 -20.77 0.44 0.04
CA PRO A 42 -20.60 -1.00 0.22
C PRO A 42 -19.92 -1.62 -1.01
N GLY A 43 -19.30 -2.79 -0.80
CA GLY A 43 -18.84 -3.69 -1.86
C GLY A 43 -19.64 -4.99 -1.87
N ILE A 44 -19.45 -5.82 -2.88
CA ILE A 44 -20.13 -7.12 -3.03
C ILE A 44 -19.07 -8.22 -3.07
N ILE A 45 -19.24 -9.23 -2.24
CA ILE A 45 -18.47 -10.47 -2.23
C ILE A 45 -19.45 -11.62 -2.48
N ASP A 46 -19.19 -12.40 -3.50
CA ASP A 46 -19.94 -13.59 -3.88
C ASP A 46 -19.03 -14.81 -3.95
N LEU A 47 -19.62 -16.00 -3.85
CA LEU A 47 -18.85 -17.25 -3.72
C LEU A 47 -18.10 -17.63 -5.00
N ASP A 48 -18.64 -17.23 -6.16
CA ASP A 48 -18.13 -17.54 -7.49
C ASP A 48 -17.49 -16.34 -8.21
N ASN A 49 -17.33 -15.20 -7.51
CA ASN A 49 -16.71 -13.96 -8.00
C ASN A 49 -17.40 -13.29 -9.22
N GLN A 50 -18.59 -13.75 -9.63
CA GLN A 50 -19.34 -13.25 -10.79
C GLN A 50 -19.94 -11.84 -10.58
N ARG A 51 -20.27 -11.50 -9.34
CA ARG A 51 -20.85 -10.23 -8.90
C ARG A 51 -19.91 -9.45 -8.00
N ARG A 52 -18.64 -9.86 -7.92
CA ARG A 52 -17.63 -9.20 -7.10
C ARG A 52 -17.51 -7.75 -7.53
N GLN A 53 -17.80 -6.84 -6.59
CA GLN A 53 -17.72 -5.41 -6.82
C GLN A 53 -16.94 -4.75 -5.68
N THR A 54 -15.88 -4.03 -6.02
CA THR A 54 -15.11 -3.25 -5.05
C THR A 54 -15.92 -2.05 -4.58
N ALA A 55 -15.83 -1.75 -3.29
CA ALA A 55 -16.37 -0.52 -2.73
C ALA A 55 -15.66 0.71 -3.32
N SER A 56 -16.41 1.79 -3.52
CA SER A 56 -15.87 3.10 -3.83
C SER A 56 -15.05 3.63 -2.67
N THR A 57 -14.00 4.39 -2.98
CA THR A 57 -13.07 4.93 -1.98
C THR A 57 -12.78 6.40 -2.21
N ASN A 58 -12.48 7.13 -1.14
CA ASN A 58 -11.92 8.48 -1.20
C ASN A 58 -10.60 8.55 -0.44
N GLU A 59 -9.64 9.30 -0.97
CA GLU A 59 -8.33 9.47 -0.37
C GLU A 59 -8.41 10.45 0.82
N ILE A 60 -7.70 10.13 1.90
CA ILE A 60 -7.52 11.03 3.04
C ILE A 60 -6.22 11.80 2.83
N PRO A 61 -6.27 13.12 2.59
CA PRO A 61 -5.07 13.90 2.36
C PRO A 61 -4.29 14.08 3.66
N PHE A 62 -2.96 13.99 3.59
CA PHE A 62 -2.09 14.48 4.65
C PHE A 62 -2.24 16.00 4.73
N LEU A 63 -2.67 16.52 5.87
CA LEU A 63 -2.80 17.96 6.07
C LEU A 63 -1.42 18.62 5.97
N ALA A 64 -1.32 19.72 5.23
CA ALA A 64 -0.11 20.54 5.22
C ALA A 64 0.04 21.20 6.60
N PRO A 65 1.25 21.24 7.18
CA PRO A 65 1.46 21.98 8.42
C PRO A 65 1.19 23.46 8.15
N SER A 66 0.47 24.14 9.05
CA SER A 66 0.38 25.61 9.06
C SER A 66 1.69 26.27 9.53
N THR A 67 2.73 25.48 9.75
CA THR A 67 3.98 25.89 10.39
C THR A 67 5.15 25.50 9.49
N THR A 68 6.12 26.41 9.40
CA THR A 68 7.29 26.47 8.49
C THR A 68 8.29 25.31 8.60
N ILE A 69 7.89 24.13 9.09
CA ILE A 69 8.76 22.98 9.32
C ILE A 69 8.27 21.81 8.43
N PRO A 70 9.05 21.40 7.41
CA PRO A 70 8.68 20.34 6.46
C PRO A 70 8.46 18.94 7.06
N GLU A 71 8.86 18.74 8.32
CA GLU A 71 9.05 17.42 8.93
C GLU A 71 7.79 16.85 9.62
N GLU A 72 6.71 17.62 9.76
CA GLU A 72 5.51 17.21 10.52
C GLU A 72 4.27 17.07 9.63
N ARG A 73 4.32 16.20 8.61
CA ARG A 73 3.10 15.73 7.94
C ARG A 73 2.64 14.45 8.60
N PHE A 74 1.69 14.56 9.52
CA PHE A 74 1.02 13.40 10.13
C PHE A 74 -0.47 13.40 9.77
N LEU A 75 -1.08 12.22 9.87
CA LEU A 75 -2.51 12.03 9.68
C LEU A 75 -3.07 11.36 10.93
N ASP A 76 -4.00 12.04 11.60
CA ASP A 76 -4.72 11.46 12.74
C ASP A 76 -5.85 10.57 12.21
N LEU A 77 -5.82 9.29 12.59
CA LEU A 77 -6.77 8.28 12.15
C LEU A 77 -7.62 7.84 13.33
N PRO A 78 -8.91 8.24 13.41
CA PRO A 78 -9.79 7.71 14.44
C PRO A 78 -9.93 6.19 14.31
N GLN A 79 -10.33 5.52 15.38
CA GLN A 79 -10.56 4.08 15.39
C GLN A 79 -11.52 3.69 14.25
N GLY A 80 -11.07 2.78 13.40
CA GLY A 80 -11.81 2.39 12.21
C GLY A 80 -11.01 1.47 11.30
N SER A 81 -11.51 1.27 10.09
CA SER A 81 -10.85 0.51 9.03
C SER A 81 -10.50 1.44 7.88
N TYR A 82 -9.32 1.23 7.30
CA TYR A 82 -8.80 2.04 6.19
C TYR A 82 -8.22 1.14 5.11
N LEU A 83 -8.33 1.58 3.85
CA LEU A 83 -7.61 0.97 2.76
C LEU A 83 -6.24 1.66 2.64
N VAL A 84 -5.17 0.87 2.74
CA VAL A 84 -3.80 1.37 2.60
C VAL A 84 -3.24 0.91 1.25
N GLU A 85 -2.73 1.87 0.48
CA GLU A 85 -1.96 1.57 -0.72
C GLU A 85 -0.48 1.84 -0.48
N PHE A 86 0.36 0.96 -1.03
CA PHE A 86 1.82 1.04 -0.99
C PHE A 86 2.38 1.53 -2.33
N ASN A 87 3.61 2.06 -2.32
CA ASN A 87 4.28 2.49 -3.56
C ASN A 87 4.71 1.30 -4.41
N GLU A 88 5.07 0.20 -3.75
CA GLU A 88 5.55 -1.01 -4.39
C GLU A 88 4.42 -1.76 -5.09
N THR A 89 4.75 -2.41 -6.20
CA THR A 89 3.79 -3.18 -6.99
C THR A 89 4.27 -4.61 -7.18
N VAL A 90 3.33 -5.56 -7.16
CA VAL A 90 3.56 -6.95 -7.52
C VAL A 90 2.92 -7.17 -8.90
N PRO A 91 3.73 -7.39 -9.96
CA PRO A 91 3.18 -7.62 -11.28
C PRO A 91 2.37 -8.91 -11.29
N SER A 92 1.14 -8.85 -11.79
CA SER A 92 0.37 -10.05 -12.12
C SER A 92 1.04 -10.76 -13.29
N LEU A 93 1.26 -12.07 -13.17
CA LEU A 93 1.73 -12.92 -14.28
C LEU A 93 0.64 -13.19 -15.34
N TRP A 94 -0.51 -12.49 -15.27
CA TRP A 94 -1.72 -12.74 -16.07
C TRP A 94 -2.18 -11.52 -16.88
N THR A 95 -1.22 -10.78 -17.45
CA THR A 95 -1.43 -9.74 -18.47
C THR A 95 -0.37 -9.92 -19.54
#